data_AF-A0ABD0WB55-F1
#
_entry.id   AF-A0ABD0WB55-F1
#
_cell.length_a   1.000
_cell.length_b   1.000
_cell.length_c   1.000
_cell.angle_alpha   90.00
_cell.angle_beta   90.00
_cell.angle_gamma   90.00
#
_symmetry.space_group_name_H-M   'P 1'
#
loop_
_entity.id
_entity.type
_entity.pdbx_description
1 polymer ?
#
loop_
_entity_poly.entity_id
_entity_poly.type
_entity_poly.pdbx_seq_one_letter_code
_entity_poly.pdbx_strand_id
1 'polypeptide(L)'
;MAINRAGKPAVVMSSVPFQLLLYLTAFYFLLYFLCTLCITIYKSHVLTYPDDLLSQDLGLLVSMAALELLRFYFGVKGNLQEKEGYLWANLVMTVGTAMLSVYFLVWQTYVMRADIILNCVLLCLYSLGGVLELVTLARFTSIYS
;
A
#
# COMPACT_ATOMS: atom_id res chain seq x y z
N MET A 1 -9.00 31.41 -44.88
CA MET A 1 -8.18 30.22 -44.58
C MET A 1 -8.37 29.89 -43.11
N ALA A 2 -9.27 28.96 -42.78
CA ALA A 2 -9.56 28.60 -41.39
C ALA A 2 -8.50 27.60 -40.89
N ILE A 3 -7.81 27.95 -39.80
CA ILE A 3 -6.82 27.10 -39.16
C ILE A 3 -7.57 25.97 -38.46
N ASN A 4 -7.53 24.77 -39.02
CA ASN A 4 -7.91 23.54 -38.35
C ASN A 4 -6.94 23.31 -37.18
N ARG A 5 -7.28 23.82 -35.99
CA ARG A 5 -6.71 23.32 -34.74
C ARG A 5 -7.31 21.94 -34.50
N ALA A 6 -6.72 20.92 -35.11
CA ALA A 6 -6.97 19.54 -34.72
C ALA A 6 -6.62 19.44 -33.23
N GLY A 7 -7.65 19.37 -32.38
CA GLY A 7 -7.47 19.13 -30.95
C GLY A 7 -6.74 17.80 -30.81
N LYS A 8 -5.52 17.83 -30.26
CA LYS A 8 -4.85 16.59 -29.80
C LYS A 8 -5.88 15.87 -28.93
N PRO A 9 -6.20 14.59 -29.18
CA PRO A 9 -7.04 13.85 -28.26
C PRO A 9 -6.35 13.92 -26.89
N ALA A 10 -7.08 14.38 -25.88
CA ALA A 10 -6.60 14.35 -24.51
C ALA A 10 -6.38 12.87 -24.16
N VAL A 11 -5.13 12.42 -24.23
CA VAL A 11 -4.76 11.06 -23.86
C VAL A 11 -4.96 10.97 -22.36
N VAL A 12 -5.97 10.23 -21.93
CA VAL A 12 -6.17 9.92 -20.51
C VAL A 12 -5.00 9.06 -20.05
N MET A 13 -4.20 9.58 -19.12
CA MET A 13 -2.98 8.94 -18.63
C MET A 13 -3.25 8.07 -17.40
N SER A 14 -4.39 8.25 -16.72
CA SER A 14 -4.80 7.42 -15.59
C SER A 14 -4.76 5.92 -15.93
N SER A 15 -4.23 5.11 -15.01
CA SER A 15 -4.08 3.67 -15.18
C SER A 15 -5.18 2.92 -14.44
N VAL A 16 -6.08 2.31 -15.20
CA VAL A 16 -7.13 1.40 -14.69
C VAL A 16 -6.56 0.21 -13.91
N PRO A 17 -5.52 -0.53 -14.38
CA PRO A 17 -5.02 -1.67 -13.62
C PRO A 17 -4.39 -1.25 -12.29
N PHE A 18 -3.72 -0.10 -12.23
CA PHE A 18 -3.19 0.45 -10.99
C PHE A 18 -4.32 0.81 -10.01
N GLN A 19 -5.38 1.46 -10.50
CA GLN A 19 -6.55 1.79 -9.69
C GLN A 19 -7.21 0.54 -9.09
N LEU A 20 -7.43 -0.50 -9.91
CA LEU A 20 -8.01 -1.76 -9.46
C LEU A 20 -7.15 -2.42 -8.38
N LEU A 21 -5.83 -2.44 -8.57
CA LEU A 21 -4.91 -3.03 -7.63
C LEU A 21 -4.84 -2.25 -6.31
N LEU A 22 -4.98 -0.92 -6.32
CA LEU A 22 -5.10 -0.11 -5.09
C LEU A 22 -6.33 -0.52 -4.27
N TYR A 23 -7.49 -0.67 -4.91
CA TYR A 23 -8.70 -1.12 -4.21
C TYR A 23 -8.56 -2.55 -3.68
N LEU A 24 -8.00 -3.47 -4.49
CA LEU A 24 -7.76 -4.84 -4.07
C LEU A 24 -6.80 -4.89 -2.87
N THR A 25 -5.73 -4.10 -2.90
CA THR A 25 -4.75 -4.03 -1.81
C THR A 25 -5.36 -3.43 -0.56
N ALA A 26 -6.18 -2.38 -0.68
CA ALA A 26 -6.87 -1.79 0.47
C ALA A 26 -7.87 -2.77 1.10
N PHE A 27 -8.62 -3.51 0.29
CA PHE A 27 -9.52 -4.56 0.78
C PHE A 27 -8.76 -5.70 1.46
N TYR A 28 -7.69 -6.17 0.84
CA TYR A 28 -6.83 -7.20 1.41
C TYR A 28 -6.18 -6.71 2.72
N PHE A 29 -5.75 -5.45 2.78
CA PHE A 29 -5.18 -4.85 3.97
C PHE A 29 -6.18 -4.81 5.14
N LEU A 30 -7.46 -4.53 4.87
CA LEU A 30 -8.47 -4.58 5.92
C LEU A 30 -8.59 -5.99 6.52
N LEU A 31 -8.58 -7.03 5.68
CA LEU A 31 -8.56 -8.41 6.13
C LEU A 31 -7.27 -8.73 6.91
N TYR A 32 -6.12 -8.33 6.37
CA TYR A 32 -4.81 -8.46 7.02
C TYR A 32 -4.81 -7.84 8.42
N PHE A 33 -5.30 -6.62 8.56
CA PHE A 33 -5.35 -5.88 9.83
C PHE A 33 -6.22 -6.61 10.85
N LEU A 34 -7.43 -7.01 10.46
CA LEU A 34 -8.35 -7.72 11.35
C LEU A 34 -7.79 -9.08 11.77
N CYS A 35 -7.24 -9.86 10.83
CA CYS A 35 -6.65 -11.16 11.14
C CYS A 35 -5.43 -11.03 12.06
N THR A 36 -4.53 -10.10 11.76
CA THR A 36 -3.32 -9.86 12.57
C THR A 36 -3.67 -9.37 13.97
N LEU A 37 -4.69 -8.52 14.09
CA LEU A 37 -5.21 -8.06 15.39
C LEU A 37 -5.79 -9.24 16.20
N CYS A 38 -6.65 -10.06 15.59
CA CYS A 38 -7.20 -11.26 16.24
C CYS A 38 -6.11 -12.24 16.67
N ILE A 39 -5.11 -12.48 15.83
CA ILE A 39 -3.96 -13.34 16.13
C ILE A 39 -3.15 -12.75 17.29
N THR A 40 -2.95 -11.43 17.32
CA THR A 40 -2.20 -10.75 18.38
C THR A 40 -2.91 -10.85 19.73
N ILE A 41 -4.24 -10.68 19.76
CA ILE A 41 -5.06 -10.92 20.97
C ILE A 41 -5.01 -12.39 21.39
N TYR A 42 -5.05 -13.32 20.44
CA TYR A 42 -4.92 -14.75 20.76
C TYR A 42 -3.56 -15.06 21.42
N LYS A 43 -2.47 -14.51 20.87
CA LYS A 43 -1.12 -14.66 21.43
C LYS A 43 -1.02 -14.08 22.84
N SER A 44 -1.64 -12.92 23.10
CA SER A 44 -1.62 -12.31 24.44
C SER A 44 -2.27 -13.19 25.50
N HIS A 45 -3.34 -13.90 25.15
CA HIS A 45 -4.03 -14.81 26.08
C HIS A 45 -3.33 -16.16 26.26
N VAL A 46 -2.78 -16.75 25.19
CA VAL A 46 -2.30 -18.15 25.21
C VAL A 46 -0.81 -18.27 25.51
N LEU A 47 0.02 -17.34 25.02
CA LEU A 47 1.49 -17.46 25.03
C LEU A 47 2.18 -16.57 26.07
N THR A 48 1.42 -15.92 26.96
CA THR A 48 1.92 -14.95 27.96
C THR A 48 2.84 -13.92 27.29
N TYR A 49 2.27 -13.15 26.36
CA TYR A 49 3.01 -12.12 25.64
C TYR A 49 3.45 -11.01 26.60
N PRO A 50 4.72 -10.56 26.59
CA PRO A 50 5.16 -9.45 27.45
C PRO A 50 4.39 -8.17 27.12
N ASP A 51 3.78 -7.52 28.12
CA ASP A 51 2.89 -6.38 27.92
C ASP A 51 3.55 -5.22 27.16
N ASP A 52 4.83 -4.95 27.43
CA ASP A 52 5.60 -3.90 26.74
C ASP A 52 5.69 -4.17 25.23
N LEU A 53 6.02 -5.40 24.83
CA LEU A 53 6.14 -5.81 23.43
C LEU A 53 4.76 -5.88 22.76
N LEU A 54 3.72 -6.28 23.49
CA LEU A 54 2.35 -6.31 22.98
C LEU A 54 1.89 -4.90 22.61
N SER A 55 2.14 -3.93 23.49
CA SER A 55 1.78 -2.53 23.27
C SER A 55 2.52 -1.94 22.06
N GLN A 56 3.80 -2.29 21.88
CA GLN A 56 4.61 -1.91 20.73
C GLN A 56 4.03 -2.48 19.43
N ASP A 57 3.72 -3.77 19.39
CA ASP A 57 3.20 -4.42 18.19
C ASP A 57 1.81 -3.89 17.79
N LEU A 58 0.94 -3.62 18.78
CA LEU A 58 -0.34 -2.97 18.54
C LEU A 58 -0.17 -1.54 18.02
N GLY A 59 0.75 -0.77 18.61
CA GLY A 59 1.09 0.57 18.15
C GLY A 59 1.59 0.57 16.70
N LEU A 60 2.46 -0.38 16.35
CA LEU A 60 2.96 -0.55 15.00
C LEU A 60 1.84 -0.96 14.03
N LEU A 61 0.93 -1.84 14.44
CA LEU A 61 -0.21 -2.27 13.61
C LEU A 61 -1.16 -1.10 13.32
N VAL A 62 -1.43 -0.25 14.31
CA VAL A 62 -2.23 0.98 14.12
C VAL A 62 -1.50 1.98 13.23
N SER A 63 -0.19 2.14 13.41
CA SER A 63 0.62 3.01 12.54
C SER A 63 0.61 2.54 11.08
N MET A 64 0.65 1.22 10.87
CA MET A 64 0.55 0.60 9.55
C MET A 64 -0.79 0.92 8.89
N ALA A 65 -1.89 0.87 9.65
CA ALA A 65 -3.21 1.25 9.15
C ALA A 65 -3.29 2.72 8.74
N ALA A 66 -2.67 3.62 9.53
CA ALA A 66 -2.59 5.03 9.16
C ALA A 66 -1.81 5.25 7.85
N LEU A 67 -0.66 4.59 7.70
CA LEU A 67 0.13 4.67 6.48
C LEU A 67 -0.61 4.07 5.27
N GLU A 68 -1.34 2.97 5.43
CA GLU A 68 -2.11 2.39 4.33
C GLU A 68 -3.27 3.31 3.90
N LEU A 69 -3.94 3.98 4.84
CA LEU A 69 -4.97 4.97 4.50
C LEU A 69 -4.39 6.14 3.70
N LEU A 70 -3.22 6.65 4.11
CA LEU A 70 -2.50 7.71 3.39
C LEU A 70 -2.06 7.24 2.00
N ARG A 71 -1.49 6.03 1.91
CA ARG A 71 -1.14 5.36 0.66
C ARG A 71 -2.35 5.34 -0.27
N PHE A 72 -3.45 4.71 0.16
CA PHE A 72 -4.67 4.61 -0.65
C PHE A 72 -5.19 5.98 -1.09
N TYR A 73 -5.21 6.98 -0.20
CA TYR A 73 -5.63 8.34 -0.53
C TYR A 73 -4.75 8.96 -1.64
N PHE A 74 -3.43 8.92 -1.48
CA PHE A 74 -2.49 9.49 -2.44
C PHE A 74 -2.48 8.71 -3.76
N GLY A 75 -2.58 7.39 -3.74
CA GLY A 75 -2.64 6.56 -4.95
C GLY A 75 -3.88 6.85 -5.79
N VAL A 76 -5.07 6.90 -5.15
CA VAL A 76 -6.33 7.22 -5.85
C VAL A 76 -6.32 8.66 -6.38
N LYS A 77 -5.91 9.63 -5.56
CA LYS A 77 -5.85 11.03 -5.99
C LYS A 77 -4.80 11.27 -7.08
N GLY A 78 -3.61 10.69 -6.94
CA GLY A 78 -2.51 10.84 -7.88
C GLY A 78 -2.82 10.26 -9.25
N ASN A 79 -3.42 9.06 -9.29
CA ASN A 79 -3.80 8.42 -10.54
C ASN A 79 -4.95 9.16 -11.27
N LEU A 80 -5.97 9.61 -10.53
CA LEU A 80 -7.13 10.31 -11.11
C LEU A 80 -6.83 11.76 -11.49
N GLN A 81 -5.97 12.45 -10.74
CA GLN A 81 -5.59 13.84 -11.03
C GLN A 81 -4.37 13.93 -11.95
N GLU A 82 -3.78 12.79 -12.34
CA GLU A 82 -2.57 12.71 -13.16
C GLU A 82 -1.42 13.55 -12.59
N LYS A 83 -1.31 13.57 -11.25
CA LYS A 83 -0.34 14.38 -10.51
C LYS A 83 0.79 13.52 -9.97
N GLU A 84 1.96 13.68 -10.56
CA GLU A 84 3.18 12.96 -10.19
C GLU A 84 3.54 13.11 -8.71
N GLY A 85 3.34 14.29 -8.11
CA GLY A 85 3.66 14.51 -6.69
C GLY A 85 2.88 13.60 -5.73
N TYR A 86 1.62 13.30 -6.04
CA TYR A 86 0.82 12.37 -5.23
C TYR A 86 1.22 10.91 -5.47
N LEU A 87 1.65 10.55 -6.67
CA LEU A 87 2.20 9.21 -6.94
C LEU A 87 3.55 9.01 -6.21
N TRP A 88 4.45 9.99 -6.22
CA TRP A 88 5.65 9.91 -5.39
C TRP A 88 5.34 9.74 -3.90
N ALA A 89 4.34 10.46 -3.38
CA ALA A 89 3.88 10.28 -2.01
C ALA A 89 3.33 8.87 -1.77
N ASN A 90 2.53 8.32 -2.67
CA ASN A 90 2.01 6.95 -2.57
C ASN A 90 3.13 5.89 -2.60
N LEU A 91 4.16 6.10 -3.42
CA LEU A 91 5.32 5.21 -3.49
C LEU A 91 6.12 5.21 -2.18
N VAL A 92 6.36 6.38 -1.59
CA VAL A 92 7.00 6.50 -0.26
C VAL A 92 6.16 5.80 0.82
N MET A 93 4.83 6.00 0.80
CA MET A 93 3.94 5.32 1.74
C MET A 93 3.98 3.79 1.56
N THR A 94 4.06 3.31 0.31
CA THR A 94 4.20 1.86 0.00
C THR A 94 5.49 1.28 0.56
N VAL A 95 6.61 2.01 0.48
CA VAL A 95 7.88 1.57 1.09
C VAL A 95 7.75 1.53 2.62
N GLY A 96 7.14 2.55 3.22
CA GLY A 96 6.90 2.60 4.67
C GLY A 96 6.01 1.45 5.17
N THR A 97 4.90 1.16 4.48
CA THR A 97 4.02 0.04 4.85
C THR A 97 4.69 -1.32 4.62
N ALA A 98 5.48 -1.47 3.55
CA ALA A 98 6.25 -2.69 3.31
C ALA A 98 7.29 -2.93 4.41
N MET A 99 7.97 -1.90 4.90
CA MET A 99 8.92 -2.02 6.02
C MET A 99 8.22 -2.50 7.30
N LEU A 100 7.03 -1.99 7.60
CA LEU A 100 6.24 -2.47 8.75
C LEU A 100 5.79 -3.92 8.58
N SER A 101 5.42 -4.34 7.36
CA SER A 101 5.13 -5.75 7.07
C SER A 101 6.35 -6.65 7.32
N VAL A 102 7.55 -6.21 6.93
CA VAL A 102 8.80 -6.94 7.24
C VAL A 102 9.05 -7.01 8.75
N TYR A 103 8.74 -5.96 9.51
CA TYR A 103 8.81 -6.00 10.97
C TYR A 103 7.92 -7.14 11.54
N PHE A 104 6.66 -7.22 11.11
CA PHE A 104 5.74 -8.29 11.56
C PHE A 104 6.19 -9.70 11.15
N LEU A 105 7.00 -9.81 10.10
CA LEU A 105 7.50 -11.11 9.61
C LEU A 105 8.79 -11.55 10.31
N VAL A 106 9.67 -10.62 10.70
CA VAL A 106 11.03 -10.92 11.18
C VAL A 106 11.24 -10.61 12.67
N TRP A 107 10.71 -9.49 13.15
CA TRP A 107 11.00 -8.95 14.48
C TRP A 107 9.91 -9.17 15.52
N GLN A 108 8.69 -9.53 15.10
CA GLN A 108 7.62 -9.87 16.03
C GLN A 108 8.00 -11.09 16.90
N THR A 109 7.74 -11.03 18.21
CA THR A 109 8.20 -12.03 19.19
C THR A 109 7.70 -13.44 18.88
N TYR A 110 6.42 -13.56 18.52
CA TYR A 110 5.81 -14.83 18.15
C TYR A 110 5.21 -14.71 16.75
N VAL A 111 5.95 -15.16 15.74
CA VAL A 111 5.45 -15.24 14.36
C VAL A 111 4.77 -16.58 14.14
N MET A 112 3.46 -16.58 13.90
CA MET A 112 2.71 -17.79 13.56
C MET A 112 2.71 -18.01 12.04
N ARG A 113 2.40 -19.25 11.62
CA ARG A 113 2.30 -19.58 10.18
C ARG A 113 1.29 -18.70 9.43
N ALA A 114 0.21 -18.32 10.10
CA ALA A 114 -0.78 -17.40 9.54
C ALA A 114 -0.19 -16.01 9.27
N ASP A 115 0.63 -15.47 10.18
CA ASP A 115 1.28 -14.16 10.01
C ASP A 115 2.21 -14.16 8.79
N ILE A 116 2.95 -15.25 8.59
CA ILE A 116 3.85 -15.41 7.43
C ILE A 116 3.04 -15.36 6.13
N ILE A 117 1.97 -16.16 6.03
CA ILE A 117 1.14 -16.23 4.82
C ILE A 117 0.53 -14.85 4.52
N LEU A 118 -0.02 -14.19 5.54
CA LEU A 118 -0.64 -12.88 5.42
C LEU A 118 0.37 -11.81 4.96
N ASN A 119 1.55 -11.75 5.58
CA ASN A 119 2.58 -10.79 5.22
C ASN A 119 3.20 -11.07 3.83
N CYS A 120 3.42 -12.34 3.46
CA CYS A 120 3.94 -12.69 2.15
C CYS A 120 2.98 -12.25 1.02
N VAL A 121 1.68 -12.50 1.18
CA VAL A 121 0.69 -12.07 0.18
C VAL A 121 0.62 -10.55 0.12
N LEU A 122 0.66 -9.86 1.27
CA LEU A 122 0.69 -8.39 1.33
C LEU A 122 1.89 -7.80 0.58
N LEU A 123 3.10 -8.33 0.83
CA LEU A 123 4.33 -7.90 0.17
C LEU A 123 4.31 -8.15 -1.33
N CYS A 124 3.73 -9.26 -1.79
CA CYS A 124 3.52 -9.52 -3.22
C CYS A 124 2.60 -8.46 -3.85
N LEU A 125 1.49 -8.11 -3.18
CA LEU A 125 0.57 -7.06 -3.66
C LEU A 125 1.25 -5.69 -3.71
N TYR A 126 2.01 -5.33 -2.68
CA TYR A 126 2.78 -4.08 -2.65
C TYR A 126 3.85 -4.03 -3.76
N SER A 127 4.55 -5.14 -4.00
CA SER A 127 5.55 -5.23 -5.07
C SER A 127 4.92 -5.03 -6.44
N LEU A 128 3.80 -5.71 -6.71
CA LEU A 128 3.06 -5.54 -7.96
C LEU A 128 2.52 -4.11 -8.10
N GLY A 129 2.00 -3.54 -7.00
CA GLY A 129 1.51 -2.16 -6.93
C GLY A 129 2.60 -1.15 -7.26
N GLY A 130 3.78 -1.30 -6.67
CA GLY A 130 4.94 -0.44 -6.93
C GLY A 130 5.42 -0.51 -8.37
N VAL A 131 5.45 -1.71 -8.97
CA VAL A 131 5.81 -1.84 -10.41
C VAL A 131 4.82 -1.09 -11.30
N LEU A 132 3.52 -1.26 -11.07
CA LEU A 132 2.50 -0.55 -11.86
C LEU A 132 2.58 0.97 -11.66
N GLU A 133 2.85 1.43 -10.44
CA GLU A 133 3.04 2.85 -10.14
C GLU A 133 4.27 3.45 -10.82
N LEU A 134 5.39 2.72 -10.84
CA LEU A 134 6.58 3.17 -11.56
C LEU A 134 6.32 3.29 -13.07
N VAL A 135 5.53 2.37 -13.63
CA VAL A 135 5.10 2.45 -15.03
C VAL A 135 4.20 3.66 -15.27
N THR A 136 3.29 4.00 -14.35
CA THR A 136 2.44 5.20 -14.49
C THR A 136 3.27 6.48 -14.38
N LEU A 137 4.20 6.56 -13.42
CA LEU A 137 5.13 7.67 -13.28
C LEU A 137 6.01 7.85 -14.52
N ALA A 138 6.56 6.76 -15.09
CA ALA A 138 7.35 6.81 -16.32
C ALA A 138 6.53 7.35 -17.51
N ARG A 139 5.24 7.00 -17.59
CA ARG A 139 4.35 7.52 -18.63
C ARG A 139 4.05 9.02 -18.46
N PHE A 140 3.87 9.49 -17.21
CA PHE A 140 3.62 10.91 -16.95
C PHE A 140 4.86 11.73 -17.30
N THR A 141 6.03 11.34 -16.77
CA THR A 141 7.29 12.04 -16.99
C THR A 141 7.70 12.10 -18.47
N SER A 142 7.47 11.04 -19.25
CA SER A 142 7.80 11.01 -20.68
C SER A 142 6.96 11.96 -21.54
N ILE A 143 5.78 12.38 -21.09
CA ILE A 143 4.90 13.28 -21.83
C ILE A 143 5.20 14.75 -21.50
N TYR A 144 5.70 15.02 -20.29
CA TYR A 144 6.06 16.36 -19.82
C TYR A 144 7.53 16.76 -20.11
N SER A 145 8.37 15.84 -20.60
CA SER A 145 9.73 16.13 -21.11
C SER A 145 9.72 16.59 -22.57
#